data_AF-A0A2C5YPM3-F1
#
_entry.id   AF-A0A2C5YPM3-F1
#
_cell.length_a   1.000
_cell.length_b   1.000
_cell.length_c   1.000
_cell.angle_alpha   90.00
_cell.angle_beta   90.00
_cell.angle_gamma   90.00
#
_symmetry.space_group_name_H-M   'P 1'
#
loop_
_entity.id
_entity.type
_entity.pdbx_description
1 polymer ?
#
loop_
_entity_poly.entity_id
_entity_poly.type
_entity_poly.pdbx_seq_one_letter_code
_entity_poly.pdbx_strand_id
1 'polypeptide(L)'
;MPPLVDEARANQTAFAGWWNGRVLPAGADACSERLVVYKSREAGAPAYRHQSHPLGTGGRVGVLLGFITGFAAPLAGFPEVVVPVGEAAYRSAVTGRDEFLPVTVRIMAARGCDAMLLDLVRDLVREGILPTVRAGSRLGGGSVRL
;
A
#
# COMPACT_ATOMS: atom_id res chain seq x y z
N MET A 1 9.87 -10.16 -31.29
CA MET A 1 9.38 -9.68 -29.97
C MET A 1 7.95 -10.09 -29.58
N PRO A 2 7.03 -10.50 -30.49
CA PRO A 2 5.70 -11.03 -30.10
C PRO A 2 5.69 -12.14 -29.02
N PRO A 3 6.64 -13.10 -28.99
CA PRO A 3 6.60 -14.21 -28.03
C PRO A 3 6.68 -13.79 -26.55
N LEU A 4 7.39 -12.68 -26.28
CA LEU A 4 7.61 -12.19 -24.91
C LEU A 4 6.34 -11.58 -24.30
N VAL A 5 5.50 -10.96 -25.12
CA VAL A 5 4.24 -10.35 -24.65
C VAL A 5 3.21 -11.43 -24.33
N ASP A 6 3.14 -12.47 -25.16
CA ASP A 6 2.23 -13.60 -24.94
C ASP A 6 2.63 -14.39 -23.68
N GLU A 7 3.92 -14.64 -23.50
CA GLU A 7 4.44 -15.27 -22.28
C GLU A 7 4.16 -14.41 -21.03
N ALA A 8 4.40 -13.10 -21.09
CA ALA A 8 4.11 -12.19 -19.99
C ALA A 8 2.63 -12.18 -19.62
N ARG A 9 1.73 -12.19 -20.62
CA ARG A 9 0.29 -12.28 -20.41
C ARG A 9 -0.12 -13.62 -19.79
N ALA A 10 0.45 -14.73 -20.25
CA ALA A 10 0.19 -16.05 -19.69
C ALA A 10 0.61 -16.12 -18.22
N ASN A 11 1.80 -15.61 -17.89
CA ASN A 11 2.31 -15.54 -16.52
C ASN A 11 1.46 -14.64 -15.62
N GLN A 12 1.07 -13.46 -16.11
CA GLN A 12 0.14 -12.57 -15.38
C GLN A 12 -1.19 -13.28 -15.10
N THR A 13 -1.74 -13.97 -16.09
CA THR A 13 -3.03 -14.68 -15.96
C THR A 13 -2.94 -15.80 -14.93
N ALA A 14 -1.85 -16.58 -14.95
CA ALA A 14 -1.61 -17.63 -13.98
C ALA A 14 -1.49 -17.07 -12.55
N PHE A 15 -0.74 -15.98 -12.37
CA PHE A 15 -0.62 -15.30 -11.08
C PHE A 15 -1.98 -14.75 -10.60
N ALA A 16 -2.73 -14.07 -11.47
CA ALA A 16 -4.03 -13.51 -11.15
C ALA A 16 -5.03 -14.60 -10.72
N GLY A 17 -5.05 -15.73 -11.44
CA GLY A 17 -5.89 -16.87 -11.11
C GLY A 17 -5.54 -17.47 -9.74
N TRP A 18 -4.25 -17.67 -9.47
CA TRP A 18 -3.81 -18.15 -8.16
C TRP A 18 -4.15 -17.16 -7.03
N TRP A 19 -3.86 -15.86 -7.21
CA TRP A 19 -4.12 -14.86 -6.19
C TRP A 19 -5.61 -14.75 -5.86
N ASN A 20 -6.45 -14.58 -6.89
CA ASN A 20 -7.89 -14.43 -6.71
C ASN A 20 -8.57 -15.75 -6.29
N GLY A 21 -7.97 -16.91 -6.51
CA GLY A 21 -8.50 -18.20 -6.04
C GLY A 21 -8.01 -18.64 -4.66
N ARG A 22 -6.82 -18.17 -4.23
CA ARG A 22 -6.15 -18.68 -3.02
C ARG A 22 -5.86 -17.63 -1.98
N VAL A 23 -5.63 -16.37 -2.36
CA VAL A 23 -5.21 -15.28 -1.45
C VAL A 23 -6.35 -14.30 -1.17
N LEU A 24 -7.11 -13.90 -2.19
CA LEU A 24 -8.28 -13.01 -2.08
C LEU A 24 -9.46 -13.51 -2.92
N PRO A 25 -10.06 -14.66 -2.57
CA PRO A 25 -11.29 -15.10 -3.20
C PRO A 25 -12.48 -14.23 -2.80
N ALA A 26 -13.43 -14.15 -3.72
CA ALA A 26 -14.76 -13.63 -3.44
C ALA A 26 -15.48 -14.55 -2.44
N GLY A 27 -16.28 -13.96 -1.55
CA GLY A 27 -17.08 -14.72 -0.59
C GLY A 27 -18.39 -15.20 -1.21
N ALA A 28 -19.00 -16.23 -0.62
CA ALA A 28 -20.35 -16.67 -1.00
C ALA A 28 -21.42 -15.62 -0.61
N ASP A 29 -21.29 -15.06 0.59
CA ASP A 29 -22.28 -14.13 1.19
C ASP A 29 -21.71 -12.70 1.39
N ALA A 30 -20.47 -12.46 0.96
CA ALA A 30 -19.80 -11.17 1.07
C ALA A 30 -18.95 -10.91 -0.17
N CYS A 31 -18.74 -9.64 -0.53
CA CYS A 31 -17.95 -9.32 -1.73
C CYS A 31 -16.55 -9.95 -1.69
N SER A 32 -15.88 -9.90 -0.53
CA SER A 32 -14.57 -10.52 -0.31
C SER A 32 -14.66 -11.52 0.83
N GLU A 33 -14.13 -12.73 0.64
CA GLU A 33 -14.12 -13.76 1.70
C GLU A 33 -13.21 -13.36 2.85
N ARG A 34 -12.11 -12.66 2.54
CA ARG A 34 -11.16 -12.15 3.52
C ARG A 34 -10.57 -10.82 3.08
N LEU A 35 -9.95 -10.13 4.02
CA LEU A 35 -9.12 -8.96 3.76
C LEU A 35 -7.68 -9.31 4.06
N VAL A 36 -6.75 -8.76 3.29
CA VAL A 36 -5.31 -8.80 3.63
C VAL A 36 -4.91 -7.42 4.11
N VAL A 37 -4.39 -7.36 5.34
CA VAL A 37 -3.98 -6.11 5.99
C VAL A 37 -2.51 -6.20 6.39
N TYR A 38 -1.70 -5.24 5.98
CA TYR A 38 -0.29 -5.17 6.39
C TYR A 38 0.24 -3.75 6.44
N LYS A 39 1.26 -3.54 7.27
CA LYS A 39 1.96 -2.24 7.40
C LYS A 39 2.73 -1.93 6.11
N SER A 40 2.69 -0.66 5.67
CA SER A 40 3.60 -0.18 4.64
C SER A 40 5.07 -0.28 5.09
N ARG A 41 5.95 -0.73 4.19
CA ARG A 41 7.36 -1.07 4.46
C ARG A 41 8.14 0.02 5.21
N GLU A 42 7.88 1.29 4.89
CA GLU A 42 8.65 2.45 5.39
C GLU A 42 7.83 3.34 6.33
N ALA A 43 6.70 2.86 6.85
CA ALA A 43 5.82 3.71 7.63
C ALA A 43 6.53 4.25 8.88
N GLY A 44 6.58 5.59 9.00
CA GLY A 44 7.26 6.33 10.07
C GLY A 44 8.75 6.63 9.85
N ALA A 45 9.36 6.28 8.72
CA ALA A 45 10.77 6.54 8.43
C ALA A 45 10.95 7.60 7.33
N PRO A 46 11.83 8.60 7.50
CA PRO A 46 12.07 9.61 6.47
C PRO A 46 12.90 9.04 5.31
N ALA A 47 12.49 9.37 4.07
CA ALA A 47 13.31 9.16 2.88
C ALA A 47 13.98 10.49 2.51
N TYR A 48 15.25 10.64 2.86
CA TYR A 48 15.97 11.88 2.57
C TYR A 48 16.51 11.89 1.15
N ARG A 49 16.33 13.01 0.42
CA ARG A 49 16.80 13.16 -0.96
C ARG A 49 18.31 12.90 -1.15
N HIS A 50 19.13 13.20 -0.14
CA HIS A 50 20.57 13.01 -0.18
C HIS A 50 21.00 11.56 0.14
N GLN A 51 20.05 10.70 0.54
CA GLN A 51 20.29 9.29 0.77
C GLN A 51 19.93 8.50 -0.49
N SER A 52 20.87 7.68 -0.95
CA SER A 52 20.60 6.74 -2.02
C SER A 52 19.72 5.62 -1.48
N HIS A 53 18.50 5.53 -2.00
CA HIS A 53 17.61 4.38 -1.81
C HIS A 53 17.57 3.59 -3.12
N PRO A 54 18.63 2.83 -3.46
CA PRO A 54 18.63 2.07 -4.71
C PRO A 54 17.48 1.06 -4.67
N LEU A 55 16.46 1.31 -5.49
CA LEU A 55 15.45 0.32 -5.80
C LEU A 55 16.15 -0.79 -6.55
N GLY A 56 16.15 -1.99 -6.00
CA GLY A 56 16.88 -3.10 -6.55
C GLY A 56 16.72 -4.35 -5.71
N THR A 57 17.06 -5.49 -6.31
CA THR A 57 16.98 -6.80 -5.67
C THR A 57 18.28 -7.55 -5.93
N GLY A 58 18.77 -8.27 -4.91
CA GLY A 58 20.04 -8.99 -5.02
C GLY A 58 21.24 -8.10 -5.40
N GLY A 59 21.27 -6.85 -4.93
CA GLY A 59 22.35 -5.89 -5.22
C GLY A 59 22.32 -5.24 -6.60
N ARG A 60 21.28 -5.49 -7.40
CA ARG A 60 21.12 -4.90 -8.74
C ARG A 60 20.21 -3.68 -8.71
N VAL A 61 20.80 -2.50 -8.80
CA VAL A 61 20.06 -1.22 -8.91
C VAL A 61 19.21 -1.22 -10.18
N GLY A 62 17.94 -0.81 -10.07
CA GLY A 62 16.97 -0.74 -11.15
C GLY A 62 16.28 -2.07 -11.49
N VAL A 63 16.74 -3.20 -10.93
CA VAL A 63 16.17 -4.52 -11.22
C VAL A 63 15.36 -5.02 -10.04
N LEU A 64 14.06 -5.13 -10.24
CA LEU A 64 13.11 -5.68 -9.27
C LEU A 64 12.83 -7.15 -9.63
N LEU A 65 13.52 -8.06 -8.94
CA LEU A 65 13.41 -9.52 -9.08
C LEU A 65 12.51 -10.06 -7.96
N GLY A 66 11.70 -11.07 -8.30
CA GLY A 66 10.85 -11.76 -7.34
C GLY A 66 9.52 -11.04 -7.05
N PHE A 67 8.78 -11.60 -6.11
CA PHE A 67 7.46 -11.09 -5.75
C PHE A 67 7.58 -9.84 -4.87
N ILE A 68 6.98 -8.75 -5.33
CA ILE A 68 6.85 -7.50 -4.57
C ILE A 68 5.36 -7.21 -4.44
N THR A 69 4.86 -7.11 -3.20
CA THR A 69 3.44 -6.89 -2.91
C THR A 69 2.88 -5.64 -3.58
N GLY A 70 3.71 -4.61 -3.80
CA GLY A 70 3.37 -3.41 -4.54
C GLY A 70 2.93 -3.63 -5.99
N PHE A 71 3.35 -4.73 -6.64
CA PHE A 71 2.93 -5.08 -7.99
C PHE A 71 1.83 -6.14 -8.03
N ALA A 72 1.41 -6.69 -6.89
CA ALA A 72 0.39 -7.72 -6.86
C ALA A 72 -0.96 -7.19 -7.37
N ALA A 73 -1.36 -5.98 -6.93
CA ALA A 73 -2.62 -5.35 -7.34
C ALA A 73 -2.71 -5.13 -8.87
N PRO A 74 -1.75 -4.50 -9.57
CA PRO A 74 -1.82 -4.35 -11.02
C PRO A 74 -1.72 -5.68 -11.80
N LEU A 75 -1.10 -6.71 -11.22
CA LEU A 75 -1.00 -8.03 -11.87
C LEU A 75 -2.27 -8.87 -11.72
N ALA A 76 -2.87 -8.93 -10.53
CA ALA A 76 -4.05 -9.74 -10.25
C ALA A 76 -5.38 -8.98 -10.39
N GLY A 77 -5.32 -7.64 -10.39
CA GLY A 77 -6.44 -6.71 -10.56
C GLY A 77 -7.43 -6.70 -9.40
N PHE A 78 -6.94 -6.90 -8.18
CA PHE A 78 -7.72 -6.70 -6.96
C PHE A 78 -7.59 -5.25 -6.47
N PRO A 79 -8.59 -4.71 -5.75
CA PRO A 79 -8.53 -3.39 -5.14
C PRO A 79 -7.66 -3.37 -3.89
N GLU A 80 -6.93 -2.28 -3.70
CA GLU A 80 -6.15 -2.00 -2.50
C GLU A 80 -6.25 -0.51 -2.15
N VAL A 81 -6.37 -0.20 -0.86
CA VAL A 81 -6.27 1.15 -0.32
C VAL A 81 -5.15 1.25 0.71
N VAL A 82 -4.48 2.40 0.76
CA VAL A 82 -3.49 2.74 1.78
C VAL A 82 -4.12 3.78 2.69
N VAL A 83 -4.29 3.45 3.97
CA VAL A 83 -4.92 4.33 4.96
C VAL A 83 -3.97 4.62 6.13
N PRO A 84 -3.96 5.84 6.67
CA PRO A 84 -3.17 6.16 7.85
C PRO A 84 -3.85 5.61 9.10
N VAL A 85 -3.06 5.04 10.01
CA VAL A 85 -3.52 4.56 11.33
C VAL A 85 -2.94 5.39 12.47
N GLY A 86 -2.02 6.31 12.16
CA GLY A 86 -1.37 7.18 13.13
C GLY A 86 -0.16 7.88 12.51
N GLU A 87 0.72 8.38 13.37
CA GLU A 87 1.96 9.03 12.98
C GLU A 87 3.08 8.65 13.96
N ALA A 88 4.32 8.61 13.47
CA ALA A 88 5.51 8.35 14.25
C ALA A 88 6.42 9.56 14.24
N ALA A 89 6.95 9.91 15.41
CA ALA A 89 7.97 10.93 15.53
C ALA A 89 9.31 10.41 14.99
N TYR A 90 10.05 11.26 14.29
CA TYR A 90 11.44 11.03 13.92
C TYR A 90 12.26 12.29 14.14
N ARG A 91 13.54 12.12 14.46
CA ARG A 91 14.48 13.24 14.54
C ARG A 91 14.92 13.62 13.13
N SER A 92 14.54 14.82 12.69
CA SER A 92 14.90 15.33 11.37
C SER A 92 16.39 15.68 11.30
N ALA A 93 17.09 15.09 10.33
CA ALA A 93 18.48 15.42 10.03
C ALA A 93 18.63 16.79 9.35
N VAL A 94 17.54 17.34 8.82
CA VAL A 94 17.54 18.64 8.13
C VAL A 94 17.24 19.77 9.10
N THR A 95 16.17 19.65 9.89
CA THR A 95 15.73 20.72 10.81
C THR A 95 16.30 20.57 12.21
N GLY A 96 16.83 19.39 12.56
CA GLY A 96 17.30 19.07 13.90
C GLY A 96 16.18 19.05 14.93
N ARG A 97 14.92 18.80 14.54
CA ARG A 97 13.75 18.75 15.42
C ARG A 97 12.99 17.44 15.26
N ASP A 98 12.08 17.18 16.18
CA ASP A 98 11.17 16.05 16.06
C ASP A 98 10.05 16.42 15.09
N GLU A 99 9.99 15.67 14.00
CA GLU A 99 8.97 15.78 12.96
C GLU A 99 8.16 14.48 12.91
N PHE A 100 7.04 14.48 12.19
CA PHE A 100 6.07 13.38 12.26
C PHE A 100 5.76 12.88 10.85
N LEU A 101 5.79 11.56 10.68
CA LEU A 101 5.42 10.90 9.43
C LEU A 101 4.25 9.96 9.66
N PRO A 102 3.33 9.84 8.69
CA PRO A 102 2.21 8.93 8.80
C PRO A 102 2.67 7.47 8.88
N VAL A 103 2.02 6.72 9.76
CA VAL A 103 2.07 5.27 9.80
C VAL A 103 0.82 4.77 9.07
N THR A 104 1.01 3.99 8.01
CA THR A 104 -0.08 3.54 7.13
C THR A 104 -0.15 2.03 7.06
N VAL A 105 -1.36 1.51 6.86
CA VAL A 105 -1.61 0.11 6.49
C VAL A 105 -2.22 0.04 5.10
N ARG A 106 -1.99 -1.09 4.44
CA ARG A 106 -2.57 -1.47 3.17
C ARG A 106 -3.68 -2.46 3.44
N ILE A 107 -4.85 -2.24 2.84
CA ILE A 107 -6.01 -3.12 2.96
C ILE A 107 -6.38 -3.56 1.54
N MET A 108 -6.34 -4.87 1.31
CA MET A 108 -6.72 -5.49 0.05
C MET A 108 -8.04 -6.25 0.20
N ALA A 109 -8.86 -6.22 -0.84
CA ALA A 109 -10.08 -7.03 -0.95
C ALA A 109 -10.09 -7.82 -2.26
N ALA A 110 -11.03 -8.74 -2.42
CA ALA A 110 -11.21 -9.52 -3.64
C ALA A 110 -11.46 -8.61 -4.86
N ARG A 111 -11.05 -9.10 -6.04
CA ARG A 111 -11.26 -8.41 -7.32
C ARG A 111 -12.74 -8.03 -7.51
N GLY A 112 -13.00 -6.75 -7.82
CA GLY A 112 -14.34 -6.20 -8.01
C GLY A 112 -14.99 -5.63 -6.75
N CYS A 113 -14.30 -5.63 -5.61
CA CYS A 113 -14.84 -5.15 -4.33
C CYS A 113 -14.47 -3.72 -3.94
N ASP A 114 -14.15 -2.87 -4.92
CA ASP A 114 -13.73 -1.48 -4.73
C ASP A 114 -14.72 -0.69 -3.88
N ALA A 115 -16.02 -0.77 -4.19
CA ALA A 115 -17.06 -0.07 -3.44
C ALA A 115 -17.14 -0.53 -1.97
N MET A 116 -17.14 -1.85 -1.74
CA MET A 116 -17.13 -2.43 -0.39
C MET A 116 -15.90 -1.97 0.40
N LEU A 117 -14.73 -1.95 -0.23
CA LEU A 117 -13.48 -1.53 0.41
C LEU A 117 -13.53 -0.03 0.80
N LEU A 118 -14.11 0.82 -0.04
CA LEU A 118 -14.29 2.25 0.27
C LEU A 118 -15.34 2.49 1.37
N ASP A 119 -16.42 1.72 1.39
CA ASP A 119 -17.42 1.79 2.46
C ASP A 119 -16.82 1.32 3.80
N LEU A 120 -16.01 0.26 3.80
CA LEU A 120 -15.25 -0.16 4.98
C LEU A 120 -14.37 0.99 5.51
N VAL A 121 -13.61 1.67 4.64
CA VAL A 121 -12.79 2.81 5.08
C VAL A 121 -13.65 3.92 5.68
N ARG A 122 -14.80 4.24 5.06
CA ARG A 122 -15.74 5.24 5.57
C ARG A 122 -16.27 4.87 6.96
N ASP A 123 -16.62 3.61 7.15
CA ASP A 123 -17.14 3.12 8.43
C ASP A 123 -16.06 3.11 9.50
N LEU A 124 -14.83 2.69 9.18
CA LEU A 124 -13.70 2.76 10.11
C LEU A 124 -13.38 4.20 10.56
N VAL A 125 -13.55 5.19 9.68
CA VAL A 125 -13.42 6.62 10.05
C VAL A 125 -14.58 7.05 10.94
N ARG A 126 -15.82 6.63 10.64
CA ARG A 126 -17.01 6.95 11.44
C ARG A 126 -16.91 6.41 12.86
N GLU A 127 -16.41 5.19 13.01
CA GLU A 127 -16.19 4.52 14.30
C GLU A 127 -14.94 5.03 15.04
N GLY A 128 -14.18 5.96 14.46
CA GLY A 128 -12.98 6.53 15.08
C GLY A 128 -11.77 5.57 15.11
N ILE A 129 -11.83 4.45 14.40
CA ILE A 129 -10.71 3.51 14.26
C ILE A 129 -9.63 4.10 13.35
N LEU A 130 -10.05 4.72 12.23
CA LEU A 130 -9.16 5.49 11.37
C LEU A 130 -9.26 6.99 11.69
N PRO A 131 -8.13 7.71 11.79
CA PRO A 131 -8.12 9.14 12.03
C PRO A 131 -8.64 9.91 10.81
N THR A 132 -9.31 11.04 11.06
CA THR A 132 -9.60 12.02 10.02
C THR A 132 -8.32 12.81 9.69
N VAL A 133 -7.93 12.83 8.42
CA VAL A 133 -6.74 13.56 7.96
C VAL A 133 -7.05 15.02 7.64
N ARG A 134 -6.09 15.91 7.90
CA ARG A 134 -6.17 17.33 7.50
C ARG A 134 -4.85 17.80 6.91
N ALA A 135 -4.91 18.82 6.06
CA ALA A 135 -3.72 19.45 5.51
C ALA A 135 -2.88 20.10 6.62
N GLY A 136 -1.57 19.91 6.58
CA GLY A 136 -0.64 20.49 7.55
C GLY A 136 0.61 19.64 7.78
N SER A 137 1.32 19.94 8.87
CA SER A 137 2.56 19.27 9.29
C SER A 137 2.35 17.99 10.11
N ARG A 138 1.10 17.59 10.36
CA ARG A 138 0.71 16.42 11.15
C ARG A 138 -0.50 15.75 10.49
N LEU A 139 -0.78 14.50 10.85
CA LEU A 139 -1.93 13.76 10.31
C LEU A 139 -3.27 14.48 10.56
N GLY A 140 -3.44 15.03 11.78
CA GLY A 140 -4.61 15.82 12.17
C GLY A 140 -4.58 17.28 11.72
N GLY A 141 -3.62 17.68 10.89
CA GLY A 141 -3.38 19.08 10.49
C GLY A 141 -2.39 19.81 11.40
N GLY A 142 -1.97 21.01 11.00
CA GLY A 142 -0.98 21.79 11.74
C GLY A 142 -0.34 22.87 10.88
N SER A 143 0.31 23.85 11.51
CA SER A 143 0.99 24.91 10.78
C SER A 143 2.15 24.34 9.96
N VAL A 144 2.19 24.65 8.66
CA VAL A 144 3.38 24.48 7.82
C VAL A 144 4.28 25.69 8.06
N ARG A 145 5.54 25.46 8.45
CA ARG A 145 6.52 26.53 8.58
C ARG A 145 7.49 26.39 7.41
N LEU A 146 7.56 27.42 6.57
CA LEU A 146 8.55 27.55 5.49
C LEU A 146 9.87 28.08 6.05
#